data_AF-A0A392NFM1-F1
#
_entry.id   AF-A0A392NFM1-F1
#
_cell.length_a   1.000
_cell.length_b   1.000
_cell.length_c   1.000
_cell.angle_alpha   90.00
_cell.angle_beta   90.00
_cell.angle_gamma   90.00
#
_symmetry.space_group_name_H-M   'P 1'
#
loop_
_entity.id
_entity.type
_entity.pdbx_description
1 polymer ?
#
loop_
_entity_poly.entity_id
_entity_poly.type
_entity_poly.pdbx_seq_one_letter_code
_entity_poly.pdbx_strand_id
1 'polypeptide(L)'
;MVDAIGSIDSIKKCVTATATKKGNVAFTLKDLRDNVLDCTLWDGLSVQFLDFYNNRANNGPVVMIIKHARVKEPQGVYPLQFTNVWNGTKLLFDTKIPEINVFLN
;
A
#
# COMPACT_ATOMS: atom_id res chain seq x y z
N MET A 1 11.87 8.24 -7.13
CA MET A 1 10.49 7.92 -6.72
C MET A 1 9.89 7.05 -7.80
N VAL A 2 8.96 6.16 -7.42
CA VAL A 2 8.35 5.23 -8.36
C VAL A 2 6.82 5.23 -8.19
N ASP A 3 6.13 4.91 -9.27
CA ASP A 3 4.71 4.59 -9.25
C ASP A 3 4.57 3.08 -9.41
N ALA A 4 3.66 2.47 -8.65
CA ALA A 4 3.42 1.03 -8.71
C ALA A 4 1.93 0.73 -8.59
N ILE A 5 1.52 -0.40 -9.18
CA ILE A 5 0.17 -0.93 -9.12
C ILE A 5 0.21 -2.38 -8.65
N GLY A 6 -0.77 -2.79 -7.85
CA GLY A 6 -0.94 -4.18 -7.50
C GLY A 6 -2.15 -4.47 -6.62
N SER A 7 -2.43 -5.75 -6.44
CA SER A 7 -3.41 -6.22 -5.47
C SER A 7 -2.79 -6.29 -4.07
N ILE A 8 -3.56 -5.95 -3.04
CA ILE A 8 -3.17 -6.17 -1.65
C ILE A 8 -3.23 -7.66 -1.35
N ASP A 9 -2.06 -8.25 -1.14
CA ASP A 9 -1.90 -9.69 -0.90
C ASP A 9 -2.09 -10.03 0.58
N SER A 10 -1.40 -9.31 1.46
CA SER A 10 -1.56 -9.49 2.90
C SER A 10 -1.35 -8.20 3.69
N ILE A 11 -2.18 -7.99 4.71
CA ILE A 11 -1.94 -7.00 5.77
C ILE A 11 -1.08 -7.68 6.84
N LYS A 12 0.10 -7.13 7.11
CA LYS A 12 1.08 -7.72 8.04
C LYS A 12 1.00 -7.12 9.43
N LYS A 13 1.03 -5.78 9.53
CA LYS A 13 1.05 -5.09 10.81
C LYS A 13 0.28 -3.78 10.72
N CYS A 14 -0.60 -3.53 11.66
CA CYS A 14 -1.25 -2.25 11.84
C CYS A 14 -0.83 -1.67 13.19
N VAL A 15 -0.37 -0.42 13.19
CA VAL A 15 -0.02 0.33 14.39
C VAL A 15 -0.88 1.58 14.41
N THR A 16 -1.76 1.67 15.40
CA THR A 16 -2.51 2.89 15.67
C THR A 16 -1.59 3.97 16.22
N ALA A 17 -1.75 5.20 15.74
CA ALA A 17 -1.02 6.34 16.26
C ALA A 17 -1.37 6.60 17.74
N THR A 18 -0.37 7.00 18.52
CA THR A 18 -0.52 7.46 19.90
C THR A 18 0.19 8.80 20.07
N ALA A 19 0.10 9.42 21.24
CA ALA A 19 0.80 10.67 21.53
C ALA A 19 2.33 10.58 21.33
N THR A 20 2.93 9.39 21.43
CA THR A 20 4.38 9.18 21.35
C THR A 20 4.81 8.33 20.16
N LYS A 21 3.86 7.77 19.39
CA LYS A 21 4.17 6.82 18.32
C LYS A 21 3.36 7.12 17.07
N LYS A 22 4.06 7.22 15.95
CA LYS A 22 3.44 7.33 14.63
C LYS A 22 2.70 6.05 14.26
N GLY A 23 1.51 6.23 13.69
CA GLY A 23 0.74 5.14 13.11
C GLY A 23 1.41 4.64 11.83
N ASN A 24 1.28 3.34 11.57
CA ASN A 24 1.69 2.75 10.30
C ASN A 24 0.88 1.50 9.96
N VAL A 25 0.91 1.15 8.68
CA VAL A 25 0.43 -0.13 8.18
C VAL A 25 1.49 -0.75 7.29
N ALA A 26 1.89 -1.98 7.61
CA ALA A 26 2.73 -2.82 6.78
C ALA A 26 1.85 -3.84 6.07
N PHE A 27 2.05 -3.98 4.76
CA PHE A 27 1.30 -4.88 3.90
C PHE A 27 2.18 -5.29 2.72
N THR A 28 1.67 -6.19 1.89
CA THR A 28 2.31 -6.59 0.64
C THR A 28 1.45 -6.28 -0.56
N LEU A 29 2.13 -5.87 -1.63
CA LEU A 29 1.54 -5.56 -2.92
C LEU A 29 2.01 -6.63 -3.91
N LYS A 30 1.06 -7.30 -4.58
CA LYS A 30 1.32 -8.32 -5.59
C LYS A 30 1.01 -7.82 -6.99
N ASP A 31 1.94 -8.02 -7.93
CA ASP A 31 1.76 -7.67 -9.34
C ASP A 31 1.07 -8.79 -10.15
N LEU A 32 0.84 -8.55 -11.46
CA LEU A 32 0.21 -9.53 -12.37
C LEU A 32 1.09 -10.75 -12.68
N ARG A 33 2.36 -10.74 -12.25
CA ARG A 33 3.32 -11.83 -12.42
C ARG A 33 3.57 -12.57 -11.11
N ASP A 34 2.68 -12.38 -10.13
CA ASP A 34 2.76 -12.91 -8.77
C ASP A 34 4.02 -12.51 -7.98
N ASN A 35 4.72 -11.45 -8.39
CA ASN A 35 5.79 -10.88 -7.57
C ASN A 35 5.18 -10.11 -6.41
N VAL A 36 5.70 -10.34 -5.21
CA VAL A 36 5.22 -9.71 -3.97
C VAL A 36 6.26 -8.74 -3.45
N LEU A 37 5.85 -7.52 -3.15
CA LEU A 37 6.70 -6.48 -2.59
C LEU A 37 6.17 -5.98 -1.25
N ASP A 38 7.07 -5.80 -0.29
CA ASP A 38 6.75 -5.20 1.00
C ASP A 38 6.46 -3.70 0.89
N CYS A 39 5.46 -3.25 1.62
CA CYS A 39 5.04 -1.85 1.66
C CYS A 39 4.82 -1.41 3.11
N THR A 40 5.16 -0.16 3.43
CA THR A 40 4.81 0.47 4.71
C THR A 40 4.30 1.88 4.48
N LEU A 41 3.06 2.16 4.88
CA LEU A 41 2.51 3.50 4.90
C LEU A 41 2.53 4.04 6.33
N TRP A 42 2.82 5.33 6.47
CA TRP A 42 2.95 6.03 7.74
C TRP A 42 1.95 7.18 7.87
N ASP A 43 1.65 7.54 9.11
CA ASP A 43 0.86 8.72 9.49
C ASP A 43 -0.49 8.74 8.75
N GLY A 44 -0.93 9.88 8.21
CA GLY A 44 -2.24 10.04 7.58
C GLY A 44 -2.51 9.08 6.41
N LEU A 45 -1.48 8.70 5.64
CA LEU A 45 -1.65 7.74 4.55
C LEU A 45 -1.92 6.32 5.05
N SER A 46 -1.44 5.96 6.25
CA SER A 46 -1.79 4.68 6.86
C SER A 46 -3.26 4.62 7.26
N VAL A 47 -3.81 5.74 7.76
CA VAL A 47 -5.23 5.86 8.13
C VAL A 47 -6.09 5.82 6.87
N GLN A 48 -5.76 6.63 5.86
CA GLN A 48 -6.49 6.65 4.59
C GLN A 48 -6.56 5.25 3.94
N PHE A 49 -5.44 4.53 3.92
CA PHE A 49 -5.39 3.17 3.39
C PHE A 49 -6.31 2.22 4.17
N LEU A 50 -6.23 2.24 5.51
CA LEU A 50 -7.03 1.34 6.35
C LEU A 50 -8.52 1.66 6.28
N ASP A 51 -8.90 2.94 6.22
CA ASP A 51 -10.29 3.37 6.07
C ASP A 51 -10.87 2.86 4.75
N PHE A 52 -10.12 2.97 3.65
CA PHE A 52 -10.56 2.41 2.37
C PHE A 52 -10.65 0.88 2.43
N TYR A 53 -9.60 0.23 2.94
CA TYR A 53 -9.51 -1.23 2.99
C TYR A 53 -10.62 -1.84 3.84
N ASN A 54 -10.94 -1.26 5.00
CA ASN A 54 -11.92 -1.83 5.94
C ASN A 54 -13.38 -1.51 5.57
N ASN A 55 -13.65 -0.38 4.90
CA ASN A 55 -15.01 0.07 4.58
C ASN A 55 -15.47 -0.35 3.17
N ARG A 56 -14.78 -1.29 2.53
CA ARG A 56 -15.15 -1.81 1.22
C ARG A 56 -16.49 -2.56 1.28
N ALA A 57 -17.34 -2.35 0.27
CA ALA A 57 -18.65 -2.98 0.18
C ALA A 57 -18.60 -4.49 -0.15
N ASN A 58 -17.48 -4.97 -0.69
CA ASN A 58 -17.27 -6.37 -1.05
C ASN A 58 -15.94 -6.90 -0.52
N ASN A 59 -15.85 -8.22 -0.33
CA ASN A 59 -14.63 -8.90 0.12
C ASN A 59 -13.71 -9.30 -1.04
N GLY A 60 -13.85 -8.67 -2.22
CA GLY A 60 -13.02 -8.95 -3.38
C GLY A 60 -11.57 -8.47 -3.22
N PRO A 61 -10.72 -8.76 -4.22
CA PRO A 61 -9.35 -8.24 -4.24
C PRO A 61 -9.35 -6.72 -4.17
N VAL A 62 -8.49 -6.16 -3.30
CA VAL A 62 -8.27 -4.71 -3.22
C VAL A 62 -7.06 -4.39 -4.08
N VAL A 63 -7.23 -3.52 -5.07
CA VAL A 63 -6.17 -3.12 -5.99
C VAL A 63 -5.90 -1.63 -5.80
N MET A 64 -4.63 -1.26 -5.82
CA MET A 64 -4.18 0.11 -5.56
C MET A 64 -3.07 0.51 -6.51
N ILE A 65 -3.08 1.78 -6.91
CA ILE A 65 -1.90 2.46 -7.44
C ILE A 65 -1.32 3.33 -6.33
N ILE A 66 -0.03 3.15 -6.03
CA ILE A 66 0.75 4.06 -5.18
C ILE A 66 1.63 4.92 -6.08
N LYS A 67 1.41 6.23 -6.06
CA LYS A 67 2.23 7.20 -6.81
C LYS A 67 3.29 7.83 -5.93
N HIS A 68 4.46 8.08 -6.51
CA HIS A 68 5.61 8.70 -5.88
C HIS A 68 6.03 8.01 -4.58
N ALA A 69 6.01 6.68 -4.57
CA ALA A 69 6.57 5.90 -3.50
C ALA A 69 8.10 6.10 -3.45
N ARG A 70 8.65 6.08 -2.24
CA ARG A 70 10.08 5.92 -2.03
C ARG A 70 10.41 4.44 -1.96
N VAL A 71 11.40 4.03 -2.75
CA VAL A 71 12.04 2.73 -2.62
C VAL A 71 13.01 2.78 -1.44
N LYS A 72 12.92 1.80 -0.55
CA LYS A 72 13.85 1.60 0.54
C LYS A 72 14.64 0.34 0.22
N GLU A 73 15.95 0.52 0.05
CA GLU A 73 16.87 -0.58 -0.21
C GLU A 73 16.85 -1.62 0.92
N PRO A 74 17.11 -2.90 0.62
CA PRO A 74 17.24 -3.93 1.63
C PRO A 74 18.29 -3.54 2.67
N GLN A 75 17.98 -3.76 3.95
CA GLN A 75 18.91 -3.48 5.05
C GLN A 75 18.79 -4.56 6.13
N GLY A 76 19.83 -5.38 6.26
CA GLY A 76 19.84 -6.49 7.22
C GLY A 76 18.73 -7.49 6.90
N VAL A 77 17.83 -7.70 7.85
CA VAL A 77 16.68 -8.61 7.71
C VAL A 77 15.49 -7.99 6.96
N TYR A 78 15.54 -6.71 6.63
CA TYR A 78 14.46 -6.01 5.96
C TYR A 78 14.64 -6.08 4.43
N PRO A 79 13.67 -6.65 3.68
CA PRO A 79 13.75 -6.72 2.23
C PRO A 79 13.52 -5.36 1.58
N LEU A 80 13.60 -5.33 0.24
CA LEU A 80 13.22 -4.18 -0.57
C LEU A 80 11.76 -3.82 -0.28
N GLN A 81 11.49 -2.55 0.03
CA GLN A 81 10.12 -2.12 0.34
C GLN A 81 9.79 -0.74 -0.24
N PHE A 82 8.50 -0.50 -0.46
CA PHE A 82 7.98 0.85 -0.69
C PHE A 82 7.55 1.51 0.61
N THR A 83 7.76 2.82 0.69
CA THR A 83 7.25 3.67 1.76
C THR A 83 6.75 4.99 1.21
N ASN A 84 5.76 5.60 1.86
CA ASN A 84 5.36 6.94 1.50
C ASN A 84 6.42 7.98 1.88
N VAL A 85 6.42 9.08 1.14
CA VAL A 85 7.01 10.35 1.56
C VAL A 85 5.93 11.26 2.16
N TRP A 86 6.31 12.17 3.07
CA TRP A 86 5.32 12.95 3.83
C TRP A 86 4.31 13.72 2.96
N ASN A 87 4.74 14.40 1.90
CA ASN A 87 3.89 15.31 1.13
C ASN A 87 3.82 15.00 -0.38
N GLY A 88 4.20 13.79 -0.80
CA GLY A 88 4.33 13.48 -2.23
C GLY A 88 3.57 12.23 -2.68
N THR A 89 3.41 11.25 -1.79
CA THR A 89 2.79 9.98 -2.14
C THR A 89 1.28 10.10 -2.23
N LYS A 90 0.69 9.48 -3.25
CA LYS A 90 -0.77 9.42 -3.45
C LYS A 90 -1.21 7.97 -3.59
N LEU A 91 -2.39 7.66 -3.05
CA LEU A 91 -3.03 6.34 -3.18
C LEU A 91 -4.27 6.49 -4.06
N LEU A 92 -4.41 5.63 -5.07
CA LEU A 92 -5.56 5.58 -5.95
C LEU A 92 -6.17 4.18 -5.90
N PHE A 93 -7.48 4.11 -5.71
CA PHE A 93 -8.25 2.87 -5.62
C PHE A 93 -9.46 2.84 -6.56
N ASP A 94 -9.59 3.84 -7.44
CA ASP A 94 -10.75 4.00 -8.32
C ASP A 94 -10.79 2.90 -9.39
N THR A 95 -11.79 2.03 -9.34
CA THR A 95 -12.00 0.96 -10.32
C THR A 95 -12.37 1.48 -11.72
N LYS A 96 -12.63 2.78 -11.88
CA LYS A 96 -12.75 3.40 -13.21
C LYS A 96 -11.40 3.51 -13.93
N ILE A 97 -10.28 3.32 -13.23
CA ILE A 97 -8.94 3.29 -13.82
C ILE A 97 -8.75 1.94 -14.55
N PRO A 98 -8.53 1.91 -15.87
CA PRO A 98 -8.45 0.67 -16.64
C PRO A 98 -7.41 -0.32 -16.13
N GLU A 99 -6.24 0.16 -15.71
CA GLU A 99 -5.14 -0.65 -15.21
C GLU A 99 -5.49 -1.40 -13.92
N ILE A 100 -6.37 -0.83 -13.08
CA ILE A 100 -6.87 -1.48 -11.87
C ILE A 100 -7.76 -2.68 -12.22
N ASN A 101 -8.59 -2.55 -13.26
CA ASN A 101 -9.50 -3.63 -13.66
C ASN A 101 -8.77 -4.87 -14.19
N VAL A 102 -7.54 -4.72 -14.69
CA VAL A 102 -6.73 -5.86 -15.15
C VAL A 102 -6.44 -6.85 -14.00
N PHE A 103 -6.36 -6.37 -12.76
CA PHE A 103 -6.13 -7.21 -11.57
C PHE A 103 -7.40 -7.88 -11.03
N LEU A 104 -8.58 -7.50 -11.54
CA LEU A 104 -9.88 -7.98 -11.07
C LEU A 104 -10.49 -9.05 -12.00
N ASN A 105 -9.84 -9.31 -13.13
CA ASN A 105 -10.27 -10.24 -14.18
C ASN A 105 -9.66 -11.63 -14.00
#